data_AF-A0A5E4QD64-F1
#
_entry.id   AF-A0A5E4QD64-F1
#
_cell.length_a   1.000
_cell.length_b   1.000
_cell.length_c   1.000
_cell.angle_alpha   90.00
_cell.angle_beta   90.00
_cell.angle_gamma   90.00
#
_symmetry.space_group_name_H-M   'P 1'
#
loop_
_entity.id
_entity.type
_entity.pdbx_description
1 polymer ?
#
loop_
_entity_poly.entity_id
_entity_poly.type
_entity_poly.pdbx_seq_one_letter_code
_entity_poly.pdbx_strand_id
1 'polypeptide(L)'
;MLWARAQISGPTEKYLKPGSTLRLQCSVVQTTEAPAFVFWYHNSRMINYDVERGINVTTDPDQRLSDLLIPAASVTHAGNYTCVPNNAVVLFYVM
;
A
#
# COMPACT_ATOMS: atom_id res chain seq x y z
N MET A 1 4.65 15.77 18.24
CA MET A 1 4.90 15.30 16.87
C MET A 1 4.54 13.83 16.81
N LEU A 2 3.50 13.47 16.05
CA LEU A 2 3.18 12.08 15.75
C LEU A 2 3.64 11.83 14.31
N TRP A 3 4.41 10.76 14.10
CA TRP A 3 4.86 10.36 12.77
C TRP A 3 3.74 9.59 12.08
N ALA A 4 3.46 9.90 10.81
CA ALA A 4 2.44 9.21 10.04
C ALA A 4 2.80 7.72 9.93
N ARG A 5 1.87 6.84 10.32
CA ARG A 5 2.00 5.38 10.22
C ARG A 5 1.00 4.88 9.18
N ALA A 6 1.43 3.93 8.34
CA ALA A 6 0.53 3.21 7.45
C ALA A 6 0.25 1.80 7.95
N GLN A 7 -0.96 1.32 7.72
CA GLN A 7 -1.38 -0.04 8.06
C GLN A 7 -2.24 -0.63 6.93
N ILE A 8 -1.89 -1.84 6.47
CA ILE A 8 -2.75 -2.60 5.57
C ILE A 8 -3.82 -3.32 6.40
N SER A 9 -5.08 -3.17 6.01
CA SER A 9 -6.21 -3.79 6.69
C SER A 9 -6.29 -5.30 6.41
N GLY A 10 -6.73 -6.08 7.40
CA GLY A 10 -6.98 -7.51 7.25
C GLY A 10 -5.86 -8.38 7.83
N PRO A 11 -5.83 -9.68 7.48
CA PRO A 11 -4.84 -10.61 8.01
C PRO A 11 -3.45 -10.34 7.42
N THR A 12 -2.41 -10.72 8.16
CA THR A 12 -1.00 -10.61 7.73
C THR A 12 -0.70 -11.47 6.49
N GLU A 13 -1.43 -12.58 6.32
CA GLU A 13 -1.30 -13.47 5.18
C GLU A 13 -2.65 -13.67 4.50
N LYS A 14 -2.65 -13.71 3.17
CA LYS A 14 -3.85 -13.92 2.36
C LYS A 14 -3.56 -14.91 1.25
N TYR A 15 -4.35 -15.98 1.21
CA TYR A 15 -4.25 -17.01 0.18
C TYR A 15 -5.32 -16.77 -0.88
N LEU A 16 -4.92 -16.69 -2.14
CA LEU A 16 -5.79 -16.43 -3.28
C LEU A 16 -5.62 -17.51 -4.36
N LYS A 17 -6.72 -17.87 -5.01
CA LYS A 17 -6.67 -18.70 -6.21
C LYS A 17 -6.25 -17.83 -7.41
N PRO A 18 -5.51 -18.36 -8.40
CA PRO A 18 -5.25 -17.66 -9.64
C PRO A 18 -6.54 -17.14 -10.28
N GLY A 19 -6.49 -15.92 -10.84
CA GLY A 19 -7.65 -15.22 -11.41
C GLY A 19 -8.56 -14.53 -10.38
N SER A 20 -8.35 -14.74 -9.08
CA SER A 20 -9.12 -14.03 -8.04
C SER A 20 -8.71 -12.56 -7.96
N THR A 21 -9.63 -11.71 -7.50
CA THR A 21 -9.33 -10.30 -7.24
C THR A 21 -8.56 -10.13 -5.92
N LEU A 22 -7.38 -9.52 -5.99
CA LEU A 22 -6.66 -9.02 -4.81
C LEU A 22 -7.07 -7.56 -4.58
N ARG A 23 -7.66 -7.28 -3.42
CA ARG A 23 -7.82 -5.93 -2.89
C ARG A 23 -7.08 -5.82 -1.57
N LEU A 24 -6.24 -4.80 -1.45
CA LEU A 24 -5.57 -4.38 -0.22
C LEU A 24 -5.93 -2.93 0.04
N GLN A 25 -6.30 -2.62 1.27
CA GLN A 25 -6.57 -1.25 1.69
C GLN A 25 -5.53 -0.84 2.73
N CYS A 26 -4.92 0.31 2.52
CA CYS A 26 -3.96 0.94 3.41
C CYS A 26 -4.62 2.15 4.07
N SER A 27 -4.57 2.22 5.40
CA SER A 27 -4.98 3.39 6.16
C SER A 27 -3.76 4.13 6.70
N VAL A 28 -3.79 5.46 6.61
CA VAL A 28 -2.75 6.33 7.15
C VAL A 28 -3.25 6.95 8.45
N VAL A 29 -2.59 6.60 9.55
CA VAL A 29 -2.93 6.98 10.92
C VAL A 29 -1.81 7.78 11.55
N GLN A 30 -2.06 8.37 12.73
CA GLN A 30 -1.05 9.12 13.49
C GLN A 30 -0.44 10.31 12.72
N THR A 31 -1.24 10.94 11.87
CA THR A 31 -0.89 12.15 11.11
C THR A 31 -1.91 13.24 11.34
N THR A 32 -1.46 14.51 11.40
CA THR A 32 -2.33 15.69 11.40
C THR A 32 -2.67 16.16 9.98
N GLU A 33 -1.88 15.73 9.00
CA GLU A 33 -2.05 16.10 7.60
C GLU A 33 -2.45 14.87 6.76
N ALA A 34 -3.42 15.06 5.87
CA ALA A 34 -3.79 14.05 4.90
C ALA A 34 -2.60 13.75 3.96
N PRO A 35 -2.28 12.48 3.68
CA PRO A 35 -1.25 12.15 2.71
C PRO A 35 -1.72 12.58 1.31
N ALA A 36 -0.92 13.38 0.62
CA ALA A 36 -1.18 13.71 -0.78
C ALA A 36 -0.99 12.47 -1.67
N PHE A 37 -0.15 11.52 -1.23
CA PHE A 37 0.15 10.31 -1.98
C PHE A 37 0.56 9.15 -1.06
N VAL A 38 0.25 7.92 -1.46
CA VAL A 38 0.68 6.68 -0.79
C VAL A 38 1.43 5.80 -1.78
N PHE A 39 2.69 5.51 -1.47
CA PHE A 39 3.52 4.61 -2.25
C PHE A 39 3.22 3.16 -1.90
N TRP A 40 2.97 2.34 -2.91
CA TRP A 40 2.80 0.90 -2.78
C TRP A 40 4.03 0.17 -3.29
N TYR A 41 4.50 -0.80 -2.52
CA TYR A 41 5.63 -1.64 -2.86
C TYR A 41 5.21 -3.11 -2.85
N HIS A 42 5.74 -3.85 -3.83
CA HIS A 42 5.70 -5.32 -3.89
C HIS A 42 7.15 -5.82 -3.92
N ASN A 43 7.55 -6.60 -2.91
CA ASN A 43 8.92 -7.12 -2.76
C ASN A 43 10.01 -6.03 -2.93
N SER A 44 9.80 -4.84 -2.38
CA SER A 44 10.70 -3.67 -2.47
C SER A 44 10.68 -2.89 -3.79
N ARG A 45 9.91 -3.29 -4.80
CA ARG A 45 9.68 -2.49 -6.02
C ARG A 45 8.42 -1.65 -5.87
N MET A 46 8.50 -0.36 -6.17
CA MET A 46 7.33 0.51 -6.25
C MET A 46 6.43 0.11 -7.43
N ILE A 47 5.13 -0.01 -7.18
CA ILE A 47 4.14 -0.56 -8.13
C ILE A 47 2.93 0.35 -8.41
N ASN A 48 2.96 1.61 -7.96
CA ASN A 48 1.84 2.54 -8.13
C ASN A 48 1.38 2.72 -9.58
N TYR A 49 2.28 2.55 -10.54
CA TYR A 49 2.04 2.79 -11.97
C TYR A 49 2.20 1.52 -12.83
N ASP A 50 2.16 0.35 -12.20
CA ASP A 50 2.47 -0.94 -12.81
C ASP A 50 1.26 -1.52 -13.57
N VAL A 51 0.73 -0.72 -14.49
CA VAL A 51 -0.49 -1.02 -15.25
C VAL A 51 -0.36 -2.27 -16.12
N GLU A 52 0.85 -2.56 -16.60
CA GLU A 52 1.15 -3.78 -17.40
C GLU A 52 0.94 -5.06 -16.60
N ARG A 53 1.10 -4.98 -15.26
CA ARG A 53 0.82 -6.08 -14.33
C ARG A 53 -0.63 -6.05 -13.81
N GLY A 54 -1.47 -5.16 -14.33
CA GLY A 54 -2.89 -5.03 -13.95
C GLY A 54 -3.10 -4.47 -12.54
N ILE A 55 -2.12 -3.69 -12.04
CA ILE A 55 -2.17 -3.07 -10.73
C ILE A 55 -2.81 -1.69 -10.85
N ASN A 56 -3.89 -1.48 -10.10
CA ASN A 56 -4.57 -0.20 -9.99
C ASN A 56 -4.48 0.30 -8.55
N VAL A 57 -3.98 1.53 -8.38
CA VAL A 57 -3.90 2.20 -7.08
C VAL A 57 -4.81 3.42 -7.08
N THR A 58 -5.67 3.51 -6.07
CA THR A 58 -6.54 4.67 -5.83
C THR A 58 -6.23 5.22 -4.45
N THR A 59 -6.02 6.52 -4.33
CA THR A 59 -5.80 7.17 -3.02
C THR A 59 -6.91 8.18 -2.79
N ASP A 60 -7.51 8.12 -1.61
CA ASP A 60 -8.50 9.07 -1.09
C ASP A 60 -7.84 9.84 0.08
N PRO A 61 -7.35 11.07 -0.19
CA PRO A 61 -6.70 11.89 0.82
C PRO A 61 -7.63 12.28 1.97
N ASP A 62 -8.91 12.52 1.68
CA ASP A 62 -9.91 12.97 2.67
C ASP A 62 -10.16 11.87 3.70
N GLN A 63 -10.21 10.62 3.24
CA GLN A 63 -10.36 9.44 4.10
C GLN A 63 -9.03 8.91 4.64
N ARG A 64 -7.89 9.42 4.14
CA ARG A 64 -6.54 8.90 4.44
C ARG A 64 -6.41 7.40 4.10
N LEU A 65 -7.06 7.00 3.01
CA LEU A 65 -7.09 5.62 2.53
C LEU A 65 -6.41 5.52 1.18
N SER A 66 -5.76 4.38 0.94
CA SER A 66 -5.26 4.00 -0.38
C SER A 66 -5.63 2.55 -0.64
N ASP A 67 -6.25 2.27 -1.77
CA ASP A 67 -6.64 0.95 -2.21
C ASP A 67 -5.70 0.50 -3.34
N LEU A 68 -5.16 -0.72 -3.22
CA LEU A 68 -4.51 -1.45 -4.30
C LEU A 68 -5.45 -2.56 -4.77
N LEU A 69 -5.70 -2.59 -6.06
CA LEU A 69 -6.58 -3.56 -6.73
C LEU A 69 -5.83 -4.27 -7.85
N ILE A 70 -5.87 -5.60 -7.84
CA ILE A 70 -5.46 -6.47 -8.94
C ILE A 70 -6.66 -7.35 -9.29
N PRO A 71 -7.39 -7.08 -10.39
CA PRO A 71 -8.62 -7.79 -10.73
C PRO A 71 -8.44 -9.30 -10.91
N ALA A 72 -7.31 -9.71 -11.52
CA ALA A 72 -6.96 -11.09 -11.79
C ALA A 72 -5.54 -11.39 -11.26
N ALA A 73 -5.45 -11.89 -10.03
CA ALA A 73 -4.18 -12.23 -9.40
C ALA A 73 -3.53 -13.45 -10.06
N SER A 74 -2.20 -13.47 -10.08
CA SER A 74 -1.38 -14.54 -10.66
C SER A 74 -0.20 -14.81 -9.74
N VAL A 75 0.59 -15.84 -10.03
CA VAL A 75 1.77 -16.20 -9.22
C VAL A 75 2.80 -15.06 -9.12
N THR A 76 2.88 -14.18 -10.12
CA THR A 76 3.79 -13.02 -10.11
C THR A 76 3.31 -11.90 -9.17
N HIS A 77 2.09 -11.99 -8.64
CA HIS A 77 1.55 -11.11 -7.63
C HIS A 77 1.77 -11.64 -6.21
N ALA A 78 2.31 -12.84 -6.04
CA ALA A 78 2.67 -13.35 -4.72
C ALA A 78 3.87 -12.57 -4.15
N GLY A 79 3.85 -12.28 -2.85
CA GLY A 79 4.94 -11.60 -2.16
C GLY A 79 4.47 -10.63 -1.10
N ASN A 80 5.41 -9.84 -0.60
CA ASN A 80 5.16 -8.88 0.46
C ASN A 80 4.68 -7.56 -0.12
N TYR A 81 3.58 -7.06 0.42
CA TYR A 81 3.02 -5.75 0.09
C TYR A 81 3.24 -4.79 1.26
N THR A 82 3.73 -3.59 0.97
CA THR A 82 3.86 -2.51 1.94
C THR A 82 3.35 -1.22 1.33
N CYS A 83 2.71 -0.39 2.15
CA CYS A 83 2.28 0.96 1.77
C CYS A 83 2.98 2.00 2.66
N VAL A 84 3.41 3.11 2.06
CA VAL A 84 4.15 4.19 2.75
C VAL A 84 3.59 5.54 2.32
N PRO A 85 3.08 6.38 3.23
CA PRO A 85 2.57 7.69 2.88
C PRO A 85 3.71 8.67 2.62
N ASN A 86 3.50 9.65 1.75
CA ASN A 86 4.53 10.63 1.37
C ASN A 86 4.99 11.54 2.51
N ASN A 87 4.17 11.68 3.56
CA ASN A 87 4.47 12.44 4.77
C ASN A 87 4.94 11.55 5.94
N ALA A 88 5.30 10.28 5.69
CA ALA A 88 5.98 9.47 6.69
C ALA A 88 7.34 10.07 7.02
N VAL A 89 7.54 10.47 8.28
CA VAL A 89 8.86 10.87 8.77
C VAL A 89 9.65 9.61 9.07
N VAL A 90 10.71 9.35 8.30
CA VAL A 90 11.67 8.29 8.59
C VAL A 90 12.75 8.87 9.50
N LEU A 91 12.68 8.58 10.81
CA LEU A 91 13.74 8.94 11.74
C LEU A 91 14.92 7.97 11.54
N PHE A 92 15.97 8.44 10.87
CA PHE A 92 17.27 7.76 10.84
C PHE A 92 18.09 8.22 12.05
N TYR A 93 18.33 7.32 13.01
CA TYR A 93 19.36 7.51 14.01
C TYR A 93 20.65 6.86 13.50
N VAL A 94 21.72 7.66 13.38
CA VAL A 94 23.08 7.16 13.17
C VAL A 94 23.71 7.07 14.57
N MET A 95 24.19 5.88 14.94
CA MET A 95 24.97 5.68 16.16
C MET A 95 26.43 6.13 15.97
#